data_AF-A0A840TMP9-F1
#
_entry.id   AF-A0A840TMP9-F1
#
_cell.length_a   1.000
_cell.length_b   1.000
_cell.length_c   1.000
_cell.angle_alpha   90.00
_cell.angle_beta   90.00
_cell.angle_gamma   90.00
#
_symmetry.space_group_name_H-M   'P 1'
#
loop_
_entity.id
_entity.type
_entity.pdbx_description
1 polymer ?
#
loop_
_entity_poly.entity_id
_entity_poly.type
_entity_poly.pdbx_seq_one_letter_code
_entity_poly.pdbx_strand_id
1 'polypeptide(L)'
;MRVWIRIFAGTLLAMGTLSMVSLRAQVPADTLTRARPPLLRDKTIVPLPVVFRLPETGFGAGAVVAGAFSFAKDSLWAKPSQLSLGVTYTQNRQILVFLPFSIFLKNNRYYLFSDTGWYRYNYFYYGIGEARVPQEYFDVTYPRVRLLAARQLGPKTYAGLRYQYESYRVTRTDAGGELASGRVVGSSFSRTSSLGPSLLRDTRDTVFYPRTGMFGELYVLPTARLLGADRNFVRLYLDVANYLALSPRWVLATNYVVSTVMGREVPFSQLSFLGGQKKMRGIYEGFFRDKNALLGQAELRWELGWRLGLVGFGAVGFLGDQAEVLRLARPKFTYGGGLRLKVQKKNHLNVRADYGLSPYGGGQLYLTLGEAF
;
A
#
# COMPACT_ATOMS: atom_id res chain seq x y z
N MET A 1 -5.64 -26.64 1.69
CA MET A 1 -4.89 -25.36 1.88
C MET A 1 -5.69 -24.43 2.80
N ARG A 2 -5.12 -23.38 3.42
CA ARG A 2 -5.91 -22.28 4.04
C ARG A 2 -5.48 -20.95 3.42
N VAL A 3 -6.45 -20.04 3.30
CA VAL A 3 -6.37 -18.81 2.50
C VAL A 3 -5.88 -17.64 3.34
N TRP A 4 -5.12 -16.74 2.72
CA TRP A 4 -4.52 -15.57 3.34
C TRP A 4 -5.38 -14.32 3.15
N ILE A 5 -5.41 -13.47 4.18
CA ILE A 5 -6.12 -12.18 4.21
C ILE A 5 -5.13 -11.06 3.92
N ARG A 6 -5.46 -10.11 3.03
CA ARG A 6 -4.83 -8.77 3.02
C ARG A 6 -5.80 -7.77 3.65
N ILE A 7 -5.36 -7.10 4.70
CA ILE A 7 -6.08 -6.02 5.39
C ILE A 7 -5.13 -4.83 5.55
N PHE A 8 -5.66 -3.62 5.39
CA PHE A 8 -4.95 -2.39 5.71
C PHE A 8 -4.69 -2.34 7.22
N ALA A 9 -3.45 -2.06 7.64
CA ALA A 9 -3.03 -2.29 9.01
C ALA A 9 -3.71 -1.34 10.01
N GLY A 10 -4.58 -1.90 10.85
CA GLY A 10 -4.80 -1.43 12.21
C GLY A 10 -4.44 -2.55 13.19
N THR A 11 -3.98 -2.16 14.38
CA THR A 11 -3.74 -3.01 15.54
C THR A 11 -4.96 -3.86 15.86
N LEU A 12 -4.83 -5.18 15.69
CA LEU A 12 -5.87 -6.14 16.04
C LEU A 12 -5.33 -7.10 17.12
N LEU A 13 -5.42 -6.64 18.37
CA LEU A 13 -4.95 -7.37 19.55
C LEU A 13 -6.16 -8.03 20.23
N ALA A 14 -6.55 -9.19 19.70
CA ALA A 14 -7.64 -10.00 20.23
C ALA A 14 -7.18 -11.46 20.41
N MET A 15 -6.87 -11.85 21.65
CA MET A 15 -6.80 -13.28 22.01
C MET A 15 -8.23 -13.79 22.20
N GLY A 16 -8.73 -14.56 21.23
CA GLY A 16 -10.03 -15.21 21.30
C GLY A 16 -10.04 -16.49 20.48
N THR A 17 -10.25 -17.63 21.13
CA THR A 17 -10.40 -18.93 20.48
C THR A 17 -11.80 -19.06 19.87
N LEU A 18 -12.00 -18.44 18.71
CA LEU A 18 -13.24 -18.54 17.94
C LEU A 18 -13.43 -19.95 17.37
N SER A 19 -14.25 -20.75 18.06
CA SER A 19 -14.78 -22.02 17.60
C SER A 19 -15.58 -21.83 16.30
N MET A 20 -15.27 -22.61 15.26
CA MET A 20 -16.02 -22.58 14.00
C MET A 20 -17.36 -23.29 14.16
N VAL A 21 -18.44 -22.53 14.36
CA VAL A 21 -19.81 -23.04 14.30
C VAL A 21 -20.17 -23.32 12.83
N SER A 22 -20.03 -24.58 12.41
CA SER A 22 -20.47 -25.04 11.09
C SER A 22 -21.97 -25.38 11.12
N LEU A 23 -22.83 -24.43 10.75
CA LEU A 23 -24.24 -24.73 10.48
C LEU A 23 -24.35 -25.67 9.26
N ARG A 24 -24.57 -26.97 9.54
CA ARG A 24 -25.09 -27.93 8.57
C ARG A 24 -26.62 -27.86 8.61
N ALA A 25 -27.22 -27.16 7.66
CA ALA A 25 -28.63 -27.37 7.36
C ALA A 25 -28.79 -28.74 6.68
N GLN A 26 -29.65 -29.60 7.22
CA GLN A 26 -30.07 -30.84 6.55
C GLN A 26 -31.10 -30.47 5.47
N VAL A 27 -30.77 -30.75 4.22
CA VAL A 27 -31.67 -30.52 3.07
C VAL A 27 -32.33 -31.85 2.72
N PRO A 28 -33.68 -31.92 2.59
CA PRO A 28 -34.36 -33.13 2.16
C PRO A 28 -33.94 -33.55 0.75
N ALA A 29 -33.81 -34.85 0.52
CA ALA A 29 -33.66 -35.39 -0.82
C ALA A 29 -35.04 -35.62 -1.44
N ASP A 30 -35.47 -34.72 -2.34
CA ASP A 30 -35.83 -35.13 -3.71
C ASP A 30 -36.18 -33.96 -4.64
N THR A 31 -35.29 -33.68 -5.59
CA THR A 31 -35.62 -33.28 -6.97
C THR A 31 -34.33 -33.22 -7.79
N LEU A 32 -34.17 -34.08 -8.80
CA LEU A 32 -33.01 -34.07 -9.71
C LEU A 32 -33.09 -32.96 -10.77
N THR A 33 -33.50 -31.77 -10.36
CA THR A 33 -33.24 -30.54 -11.11
C THR A 33 -31.72 -30.41 -11.23
N ARG A 34 -31.20 -30.39 -12.46
CA ARG A 34 -29.74 -30.40 -12.75
C ARG A 34 -29.08 -29.08 -12.34
N ALA A 35 -28.88 -28.91 -11.03
CA ALA A 35 -28.48 -27.66 -10.40
C ALA A 35 -27.20 -27.12 -11.04
N ARG A 36 -27.26 -25.89 -11.56
CA ARG A 36 -26.11 -25.25 -12.19
C ARG A 36 -24.98 -25.16 -11.14
N PRO A 37 -23.76 -25.66 -11.44
CA PRO A 37 -22.69 -25.70 -10.45
C PRO A 37 -22.40 -24.28 -9.93
N PRO A 38 -22.24 -24.10 -8.61
CA PRO A 38 -22.17 -22.78 -8.00
C PRO A 38 -21.00 -21.98 -8.55
N LEU A 39 -21.18 -20.69 -8.83
CA LEU A 39 -20.15 -19.85 -9.45
C LEU A 39 -18.84 -19.79 -8.64
N LEU A 40 -18.96 -19.82 -7.31
CA LEU A 40 -17.85 -19.65 -6.35
C LEU A 40 -17.84 -20.79 -5.32
N ARG A 41 -16.65 -21.26 -4.96
CA ARG A 41 -16.36 -22.19 -3.86
C ARG A 41 -15.40 -21.55 -2.85
N ASP A 42 -15.00 -22.32 -1.83
CA ASP A 42 -14.00 -21.93 -0.79
C ASP A 42 -14.34 -20.61 -0.07
N LYS A 43 -15.63 -20.25 -0.02
CA LYS A 43 -16.11 -18.95 0.45
C LYS A 43 -15.84 -18.79 1.94
N THR A 44 -15.14 -17.72 2.30
CA THR A 44 -14.89 -17.29 3.68
C THR A 44 -15.24 -15.82 3.80
N ILE A 45 -15.98 -15.42 4.83
CA ILE A 45 -16.25 -14.02 5.18
C ILE A 45 -15.87 -13.84 6.65
N VAL A 46 -15.09 -12.82 6.97
CA VAL A 46 -14.64 -12.53 8.33
C VAL A 46 -14.87 -11.05 8.64
N PRO A 47 -15.79 -10.70 9.56
CA PRO A 47 -15.85 -9.36 10.12
C PRO A 47 -14.70 -9.19 11.12
N LEU A 48 -13.97 -8.08 11.03
CA LEU A 48 -12.77 -7.81 11.82
C LEU A 48 -12.79 -6.35 12.30
N PRO A 49 -12.69 -6.09 13.63
CA PRO A 49 -12.53 -4.74 14.12
C PRO A 49 -11.15 -4.21 13.72
N VAL A 50 -11.05 -2.89 13.58
CA VAL A 50 -9.80 -2.19 13.26
C VAL A 50 -9.61 -1.08 14.29
N VAL A 51 -8.48 -1.08 14.99
CA VAL A 51 -8.08 0.00 15.89
C VAL A 51 -6.67 0.45 15.51
N PHE A 52 -6.36 1.74 15.52
CA PHE A 52 -5.02 2.24 15.22
C PHE A 52 -4.74 3.56 15.95
N ARG A 53 -3.51 4.04 15.86
CA ARG A 53 -3.13 5.38 16.28
C ARG A 53 -2.04 5.91 15.34
N LEU A 54 -2.26 7.07 14.74
CA LEU A 54 -1.29 7.76 13.89
C LEU A 54 -1.11 9.20 14.39
N PRO A 55 0.04 9.86 14.16
CA PRO A 55 0.29 11.21 14.63
C PRO A 55 -0.76 12.24 14.16
N GLU A 56 -1.25 12.12 12.93
CA GLU A 56 -2.20 13.07 12.33
C GLU A 56 -3.67 12.81 12.75
N THR A 57 -4.06 11.56 13.05
CA THR A 57 -5.44 11.18 13.36
C THR A 57 -5.78 11.12 14.85
N GLY A 58 -4.78 11.00 15.73
CA GLY A 58 -4.98 10.46 17.07
C GLY A 58 -5.39 8.98 16.98
N PHE A 59 -6.24 8.52 17.90
CA PHE A 59 -6.80 7.16 17.82
C PHE A 59 -7.80 7.01 16.66
N GLY A 60 -7.79 5.84 16.01
CA GLY A 60 -8.73 5.42 14.99
C GLY A 60 -9.40 4.10 15.34
N ALA A 61 -10.66 3.94 14.97
CA ALA A 61 -11.48 2.75 15.20
C ALA A 61 -12.41 2.48 14.00
N GLY A 62 -12.84 1.23 13.81
CA GLY A 62 -13.76 0.87 12.75
C GLY A 62 -13.86 -0.64 12.52
N ALA A 63 -14.34 -1.03 11.34
CA ALA A 63 -14.55 -2.42 10.98
C ALA A 63 -14.20 -2.69 9.50
N VAL A 64 -13.74 -3.91 9.23
CA VAL A 64 -13.53 -4.45 7.89
C VAL A 64 -14.25 -5.79 7.76
N VAL A 65 -15.04 -5.95 6.71
CA VAL A 65 -15.55 -7.26 6.28
C VAL A 65 -14.64 -7.77 5.16
N ALA A 66 -13.84 -8.80 5.48
CA ALA A 66 -12.91 -9.42 4.54
C ALA A 66 -13.50 -10.72 3.97
N GLY A 67 -13.71 -10.76 2.66
CA GLY A 67 -14.17 -11.91 1.90
C GLY A 67 -13.03 -12.56 1.11
N ALA A 68 -13.01 -13.89 1.06
CA ALA A 68 -12.13 -14.68 0.21
C ALA A 68 -12.89 -15.86 -0.43
N PHE A 69 -12.54 -16.21 -1.67
CA PHE A 69 -13.25 -17.22 -2.47
C PHE A 69 -12.40 -17.73 -3.65
N SER A 70 -12.78 -18.87 -4.21
CA SER A 70 -12.26 -19.36 -5.51
C SER A 70 -13.40 -19.47 -6.52
N PHE A 71 -13.16 -19.24 -7.81
CA PHE A 71 -14.14 -19.56 -8.85
C PHE A 71 -14.25 -21.09 -8.99
N ALA A 72 -15.45 -21.63 -9.09
CA ALA A 72 -15.62 -23.10 -9.11
C ALA A 72 -15.09 -23.76 -10.39
N LYS A 73 -14.98 -23.01 -11.48
CA LYS A 73 -14.34 -23.44 -12.74
C LYS A 73 -12.82 -23.39 -12.71
N ASP A 74 -12.21 -22.79 -11.69
CA ASP A 74 -10.77 -22.74 -11.52
C ASP A 74 -10.26 -23.94 -10.71
N SER A 75 -9.09 -24.44 -11.06
CA SER A 75 -8.38 -25.55 -10.43
C SER A 75 -8.08 -25.34 -8.94
N LEU A 76 -7.66 -26.40 -8.25
CA LEU A 76 -7.24 -26.32 -6.83
C LEU A 76 -5.89 -25.62 -6.62
N TRP A 77 -5.13 -25.33 -7.69
CA TRP A 77 -3.89 -24.55 -7.65
C TRP A 77 -4.08 -23.07 -8.00
N ALA A 78 -5.26 -22.66 -8.44
CA ALA A 78 -5.59 -21.25 -8.64
C ALA A 78 -5.46 -20.47 -7.32
N LYS A 79 -4.99 -19.22 -7.41
CA LYS A 79 -4.90 -18.34 -6.25
C LYS A 79 -6.32 -17.93 -5.82
N PRO A 80 -6.64 -17.97 -4.52
CA PRO A 80 -7.92 -17.47 -4.03
C PRO A 80 -8.04 -15.98 -4.34
N SER A 81 -9.22 -15.57 -4.78
CA SER A 81 -9.61 -14.18 -4.90
C SER A 81 -10.05 -13.63 -3.55
N GLN A 82 -9.89 -12.32 -3.36
CA GLN A 82 -10.24 -11.63 -2.12
C GLN A 82 -10.76 -10.21 -2.38
N LEU A 83 -11.65 -9.77 -1.49
CA LEU A 83 -12.30 -8.46 -1.48
C LEU A 83 -12.51 -8.06 -0.02
N SER A 84 -12.16 -6.82 0.35
CA SER A 84 -12.45 -6.30 1.68
C SER A 84 -13.21 -4.99 1.57
N LEU A 85 -14.29 -4.80 2.33
CA LEU A 85 -14.93 -3.50 2.54
C LEU A 85 -14.59 -3.04 3.96
N GLY A 86 -14.04 -1.84 4.09
CA GLY A 86 -13.67 -1.23 5.36
C GLY A 86 -14.25 0.17 5.55
N VAL A 87 -14.59 0.50 6.79
CA VAL A 87 -14.92 1.85 7.24
C VAL A 87 -14.18 2.10 8.55
N THR A 88 -13.45 3.22 8.63
CA THR A 88 -12.84 3.70 9.87
C THR A 88 -13.15 5.16 10.14
N TYR A 89 -13.27 5.48 11.43
CA TYR A 89 -13.44 6.81 12.00
C TYR A 89 -12.34 7.06 13.04
N THR A 90 -12.15 8.31 13.45
CA THR A 90 -10.97 8.73 14.21
C THR A 90 -11.28 9.89 15.15
N GLN A 91 -10.45 10.02 16.18
CA GLN A 91 -10.52 11.06 17.21
C GLN A 91 -10.52 12.47 16.61
N ASN A 92 -9.70 12.70 15.57
CA ASN A 92 -9.60 13.98 14.86
C ASN A 92 -10.66 14.14 13.73
N ARG A 93 -11.71 13.32 13.74
CA ARG A 93 -12.91 13.36 12.87
C ARG A 93 -12.71 13.01 11.38
N GLN A 94 -11.62 12.34 11.03
CA GLN A 94 -11.40 11.74 9.71
C GLN A 94 -12.33 10.54 9.47
N ILE A 95 -12.75 10.32 8.21
CA ILE A 95 -13.54 9.16 7.76
C ILE A 95 -12.81 8.54 6.57
N LEU A 96 -12.60 7.22 6.62
CA LEU A 96 -12.01 6.45 5.52
C LEU A 96 -12.94 5.28 5.18
N VAL A 97 -13.38 5.21 3.92
CA VAL A 97 -14.14 4.08 3.35
C VAL A 97 -13.29 3.46 2.25
N PHE A 98 -13.04 2.16 2.27
CA PHE A 98 -12.12 1.51 1.34
C PHE A 98 -12.60 0.13 0.87
N LEU A 99 -12.39 -0.15 -0.42
CA LEU A 99 -12.80 -1.37 -1.13
C LEU A 99 -11.62 -2.00 -1.93
N PRO A 100 -10.52 -2.41 -1.27
CA PRO A 100 -9.43 -3.11 -1.94
C PRO A 100 -9.83 -4.54 -2.33
N PHE A 101 -9.37 -4.98 -3.51
CA PHE A 101 -9.54 -6.36 -3.96
C PHE A 101 -8.32 -6.90 -4.72
N SER A 102 -8.27 -8.22 -4.82
CA SER A 102 -7.29 -8.98 -5.61
C SER A 102 -8.00 -10.21 -6.14
N ILE A 103 -8.43 -10.17 -7.40
CA ILE A 103 -9.24 -11.21 -8.05
C ILE A 103 -8.39 -11.91 -9.10
N PHE A 104 -8.35 -13.24 -9.05
CA PHE A 104 -7.70 -14.10 -10.04
C PHE A 104 -8.78 -14.83 -10.83
N LEU A 105 -8.65 -14.83 -12.16
CA LEU A 105 -9.63 -15.40 -13.09
C LEU A 105 -8.96 -16.36 -14.07
N LYS A 106 -9.68 -17.44 -14.44
CA LYS A 106 -9.29 -18.41 -15.47
C LYS A 106 -7.91 -19.01 -15.14
N ASN A 107 -7.81 -19.68 -14.00
CA ASN A 107 -6.59 -20.32 -13.50
C ASN A 107 -5.39 -19.36 -13.43
N ASN A 108 -5.56 -18.24 -12.74
CA ASN A 108 -4.58 -17.14 -12.63
C ASN A 108 -4.23 -16.41 -13.94
N ARG A 109 -4.79 -16.77 -15.11
CA ARG A 109 -4.43 -16.12 -16.39
C ARG A 109 -4.73 -14.61 -16.41
N TYR A 110 -5.67 -14.14 -15.59
CA TYR A 110 -5.93 -12.71 -15.39
C TYR A 110 -5.92 -12.36 -13.90
N TYR A 111 -5.42 -11.17 -13.60
CA TYR A 111 -5.34 -10.57 -12.27
C TYR A 111 -5.98 -9.19 -12.30
N LEU A 112 -6.98 -8.97 -11.45
CA LEU A 112 -7.59 -7.66 -11.22
C LEU A 112 -7.26 -7.21 -9.80
N PHE A 113 -6.80 -5.97 -9.64
CA PHE A 113 -6.46 -5.38 -8.34
C PHE A 113 -7.16 -4.02 -8.17
N SER A 114 -7.52 -3.71 -6.92
CA SER A 114 -8.08 -2.41 -6.52
C SER A 114 -7.42 -1.87 -5.25
N ASP A 115 -7.14 -0.57 -5.26
CA ASP A 115 -6.89 0.31 -4.10
C ASP A 115 -7.83 1.52 -4.24
N THR A 116 -9.11 1.31 -3.91
CA THR A 116 -10.22 2.25 -4.17
C THR A 116 -10.91 2.62 -2.85
N GLY A 117 -11.32 3.87 -2.70
CA GLY A 117 -11.97 4.36 -1.49
C GLY A 117 -12.40 5.83 -1.56
N TRP A 118 -12.96 6.32 -0.46
CA TRP A 118 -13.27 7.72 -0.22
C TRP A 118 -12.74 8.11 1.16
N TYR A 119 -12.09 9.27 1.21
CA TYR A 119 -11.30 9.73 2.34
C TYR A 119 -11.67 11.18 2.66
N ARG A 120 -12.02 11.45 3.91
CA ARG A 120 -11.91 12.77 4.54
C ARG A 120 -10.81 12.65 5.58
N TYR A 121 -9.66 13.24 5.32
CA TYR A 121 -8.43 13.01 6.08
C TYR A 121 -7.62 14.32 6.24
N ASN A 122 -6.62 14.35 7.11
CA ASN A 122 -5.65 15.45 7.19
C ASN A 122 -4.23 14.92 6.96
N TYR A 123 -3.33 15.75 6.46
CA TYR A 123 -1.94 15.36 6.24
C TYR A 123 -1.01 16.49 6.68
N PHE A 124 0.24 16.12 6.96
CA PHE A 124 1.32 17.07 7.10
C PHE A 124 1.91 17.47 5.74
N TYR A 125 2.34 18.71 5.66
CA TYR A 125 3.09 19.31 4.56
C TYR A 125 4.39 19.92 5.09
N TYR A 126 5.45 19.86 4.28
CA TYR A 126 6.82 20.22 4.67
C TYR A 126 7.59 20.92 3.53
N GLY A 127 6.89 21.44 2.51
CA GLY A 127 7.49 22.08 1.33
C GLY A 127 7.70 21.15 0.14
N ILE A 128 8.44 21.62 -0.86
CA ILE A 128 8.76 20.91 -2.11
C ILE A 128 10.27 21.00 -2.41
N GLY A 129 10.84 19.90 -2.87
CA GLY A 129 12.26 19.77 -3.19
C GLY A 129 13.14 19.94 -1.95
N GLU A 130 14.17 20.78 -2.07
CA GLU A 130 15.06 21.15 -0.97
C GLU A 130 14.52 22.32 -0.13
N ALA A 131 13.53 23.07 -0.64
CA ALA A 131 12.92 24.21 0.01
C ALA A 131 11.85 23.73 1.01
N ARG A 132 12.29 23.31 2.19
CA ARG A 132 11.37 22.91 3.27
C ARG A 132 10.77 24.12 3.98
N VAL A 133 9.50 23.98 4.36
CA VAL A 133 8.80 24.86 5.31
C VAL A 133 8.60 24.14 6.65
N PRO A 134 8.21 24.86 7.73
CA PRO A 134 7.70 24.23 8.94
C PRO A 134 6.54 23.26 8.67
N GLN A 135 6.20 22.43 9.66
CA GLN A 135 5.11 21.48 9.52
C GLN A 135 3.75 22.19 9.43
N GLU A 136 3.12 22.13 8.26
CA GLU A 136 1.77 22.61 8.01
C GLU A 136 0.77 21.45 8.02
N TYR A 137 -0.43 21.65 8.58
CA TYR A 137 -1.59 20.79 8.40
C TYR A 137 -2.41 21.22 7.19
N PHE A 138 -2.97 20.24 6.48
CA PHE A 138 -4.10 20.48 5.58
C PHE A 138 -5.15 19.36 5.68
N ASP A 139 -6.43 19.74 5.63
CA ASP A 139 -7.55 18.81 5.52
C ASP A 139 -7.88 18.60 4.04
N VAL A 140 -8.22 17.37 3.67
CA VAL A 140 -8.62 17.03 2.30
C VAL A 140 -9.76 16.01 2.28
N THR A 141 -10.73 16.23 1.40
CA THR A 141 -11.75 15.25 1.06
C THR A 141 -11.55 14.79 -0.39
N TYR A 142 -11.45 13.48 -0.62
CA TYR A 142 -11.25 12.92 -1.96
C TYR A 142 -11.76 11.48 -2.14
N PRO A 143 -12.41 11.15 -3.27
CA PRO A 143 -12.43 9.79 -3.78
C PRO A 143 -11.07 9.44 -4.41
N ARG A 144 -10.69 8.17 -4.31
CA ARG A 144 -9.56 7.53 -4.99
C ARG A 144 -10.04 6.25 -5.64
N VAL A 145 -9.75 6.06 -6.92
CA VAL A 145 -9.95 4.82 -7.65
C VAL A 145 -8.60 4.43 -8.23
N ARG A 146 -8.08 3.26 -7.88
CA ARG A 146 -6.86 2.72 -8.48
C ARG A 146 -7.11 1.28 -8.86
N LEU A 147 -7.10 0.99 -10.16
CA LEU A 147 -7.40 -0.32 -10.71
C LEU A 147 -6.22 -0.80 -11.56
N LEU A 148 -5.92 -2.09 -11.50
CA LEU A 148 -5.02 -2.77 -12.43
C LEU A 148 -5.75 -3.98 -13.00
N ALA A 149 -5.84 -4.06 -14.33
CA ALA A 149 -6.37 -5.21 -15.04
C ALA A 149 -5.27 -5.80 -15.92
N ALA A 150 -4.74 -6.95 -15.52
CA ALA A 150 -3.56 -7.56 -16.13
C ALA A 150 -3.77 -9.02 -16.55
N ARG A 151 -3.12 -9.41 -17.64
CA ARG A 151 -3.06 -10.77 -18.17
C ARG A 151 -1.66 -11.35 -17.92
N GLN A 152 -1.60 -12.61 -17.54
CA GLN A 152 -0.34 -13.34 -17.43
C GLN A 152 0.31 -13.48 -18.81
N LEU A 153 1.56 -13.00 -18.95
CA LEU A 153 2.37 -13.18 -20.17
C LEU A 153 3.32 -14.39 -20.07
N GLY A 154 3.75 -14.74 -18.86
CA GLY A 154 4.66 -15.86 -18.62
C GLY A 154 4.68 -16.30 -17.16
N PRO A 155 5.56 -17.24 -16.77
CA PRO A 155 5.67 -17.69 -15.38
C PRO A 155 5.87 -16.54 -14.40
N LYS A 156 4.90 -16.36 -13.49
CA LYS A 156 4.86 -15.33 -12.45
C LYS A 156 4.95 -13.86 -12.95
N THR A 157 4.71 -13.58 -14.24
CA THR A 157 4.70 -12.21 -14.82
C THR A 157 3.41 -11.88 -15.57
N TYR A 158 2.90 -10.68 -15.32
CA TYR A 158 1.64 -10.14 -15.84
C TYR A 158 1.89 -8.77 -16.48
N ALA A 159 1.19 -8.45 -17.57
CA ALA A 159 1.12 -7.12 -18.14
C ALA A 159 -0.34 -6.69 -18.32
N GLY A 160 -0.62 -5.39 -18.23
CA GLY A 160 -1.99 -4.90 -18.20
C GLY A 160 -2.10 -3.39 -18.31
N LEU A 161 -3.33 -2.91 -18.10
CA LEU A 161 -3.65 -1.49 -17.98
C LEU A 161 -3.91 -1.15 -16.51
N ARG A 162 -3.29 -0.06 -16.04
CA ARG A 162 -3.58 0.58 -14.76
C ARG A 162 -4.38 1.85 -15.01
N TYR A 163 -5.46 2.03 -14.25
CA TYR A 163 -6.23 3.26 -14.16
C TYR A 163 -6.06 3.87 -12.77
N GLN A 164 -5.90 5.20 -12.69
CA GLN A 164 -5.89 5.96 -11.45
C GLN A 164 -6.74 7.22 -11.60
N TYR A 165 -7.61 7.49 -10.63
CA TYR A 165 -8.41 8.71 -10.53
C TYR A 165 -8.45 9.17 -9.09
N GLU A 166 -8.13 10.43 -8.83
CA GLU A 166 -8.19 11.05 -7.51
C GLU A 166 -8.74 12.47 -7.63
N SER A 167 -9.70 12.86 -6.79
CA SER A 167 -10.31 14.20 -6.82
C SER A 167 -10.14 14.90 -5.47
N TYR A 168 -8.93 15.45 -5.27
CA TYR A 168 -8.51 16.17 -4.07
C TYR A 168 -9.23 17.52 -3.98
N ARG A 169 -10.06 17.69 -2.94
CA ARG A 169 -10.54 19.01 -2.49
C ARG A 169 -9.95 19.30 -1.13
N VAL A 170 -8.99 20.21 -1.07
CA VAL A 170 -8.44 20.70 0.20
C VAL A 170 -9.49 21.59 0.85
N THR A 171 -9.81 21.32 2.11
CA THR A 171 -10.91 21.99 2.85
C THR A 171 -10.43 22.89 3.97
N ARG A 172 -9.15 22.79 4.37
CA ARG A 172 -8.48 23.64 5.34
C ARG A 172 -6.97 23.55 5.14
N THR A 173 -6.26 24.63 5.43
CA THR A 173 -4.80 24.77 5.46
C THR A 173 -4.44 25.68 6.63
N ASP A 174 -3.27 25.52 7.24
CA ASP A 174 -2.83 26.42 8.30
C ASP A 174 -2.62 27.87 7.80
N ALA A 175 -3.05 28.84 8.60
CA ALA A 175 -2.96 30.25 8.26
C ALA A 175 -1.49 30.70 8.16
N GLY A 176 -1.14 31.38 7.07
CA GLY A 176 0.24 31.78 6.76
C GLY A 176 1.12 30.68 6.14
N GLY A 177 0.62 29.44 6.03
CA GLY A 177 1.34 28.34 5.38
C GLY A 177 1.53 28.52 3.88
N GLU A 178 2.52 27.83 3.32
CA GLU A 178 2.79 27.81 1.88
C GLU A 178 1.59 27.28 1.08
N LEU A 179 0.88 26.26 1.59
CA LEU A 179 -0.36 25.79 0.95
C LEU A 179 -1.46 26.85 0.99
N ALA A 180 -1.60 27.58 2.10
CA ALA A 180 -2.58 28.67 2.23
C ALA A 180 -2.26 29.87 1.31
N SER A 181 -1.01 30.04 0.89
CA SER A 181 -0.61 31.08 -0.07
C SER A 181 -1.15 30.86 -1.50
N GLY A 182 -1.79 29.71 -1.78
CA GLY A 182 -2.40 29.39 -3.07
C GLY A 182 -1.41 29.04 -4.20
N ARG A 183 -0.18 29.59 -4.14
CA ARG A 183 0.91 29.45 -5.15
C ARG A 183 1.30 28.00 -5.44
N VAL A 184 1.15 27.10 -4.47
CA VAL A 184 1.44 25.66 -4.65
C VAL A 184 0.38 25.03 -5.55
N VAL A 185 0.81 24.39 -6.64
CA VAL A 185 -0.11 23.82 -7.64
C VAL A 185 -1.00 22.73 -7.00
N GLY A 186 -2.31 22.95 -7.04
CA GLY A 186 -3.30 22.06 -6.43
C GLY A 186 -3.59 22.31 -4.94
N SER A 187 -3.09 23.42 -4.37
CA SER A 187 -3.34 23.92 -3.01
C SER A 187 -4.81 23.85 -2.56
N SER A 188 -5.75 24.17 -3.45
CA SER A 188 -7.21 24.12 -3.19
C SER A 188 -7.89 22.88 -3.79
N PHE A 189 -7.58 22.54 -5.05
CA PHE A 189 -8.24 21.47 -5.79
C PHE A 189 -7.32 20.77 -6.79
N SER A 190 -7.53 19.46 -6.99
CA SER A 190 -6.90 18.66 -8.04
C SER A 190 -7.72 17.43 -8.42
N ARG A 191 -8.13 17.34 -9.68
CA ARG A 191 -8.76 16.14 -10.27
C ARG A 191 -7.84 15.45 -11.27
N THR A 192 -7.26 14.32 -10.89
CA THR A 192 -6.46 13.46 -11.78
C THR A 192 -7.32 12.35 -12.37
N SER A 193 -7.01 11.98 -13.61
CA SER A 193 -7.55 10.81 -14.29
C SER A 193 -6.51 10.31 -15.29
N SER A 194 -6.06 9.07 -15.08
CA SER A 194 -4.83 8.55 -15.68
C SER A 194 -5.01 7.09 -16.10
N LEU A 195 -4.58 6.74 -17.32
CA LEU A 195 -4.69 5.39 -17.87
C LEU A 195 -3.42 5.05 -18.64
N GLY A 196 -2.80 3.90 -18.37
CA GLY A 196 -1.59 3.49 -19.06
C GLY A 196 -1.08 2.08 -18.72
N PRO A 197 0.00 1.63 -19.37
CA PRO A 197 0.51 0.27 -19.25
C PRO A 197 1.18 0.00 -17.89
N SER A 198 1.11 -1.25 -17.45
CA SER A 198 1.86 -1.75 -16.30
C SER A 198 2.35 -3.19 -16.49
N LEU A 199 3.54 -3.47 -15.96
CA LEU A 199 4.19 -4.77 -15.92
C LEU A 199 4.43 -5.15 -14.44
N LEU A 200 4.03 -6.37 -14.07
CA LEU A 200 4.10 -6.89 -12.71
C LEU A 200 4.80 -8.26 -12.70
N ARG A 201 5.73 -8.48 -11.77
CA ARG A 201 6.43 -9.75 -11.55
C ARG A 201 6.48 -10.06 -10.06
N ASP A 202 5.95 -11.21 -9.66
CA ASP A 202 5.91 -11.65 -8.26
C ASP A 202 6.47 -13.06 -8.14
N THR A 203 7.79 -13.18 -8.04
CA THR A 203 8.48 -14.48 -7.98
C THR A 203 8.61 -15.05 -6.57
N ARG A 204 8.21 -14.29 -5.54
CA ARG A 204 8.33 -14.63 -4.11
C ARG A 204 7.89 -16.06 -3.75
N ASP A 205 8.50 -16.57 -2.70
CA ASP A 205 8.10 -17.80 -2.00
C ASP A 205 6.84 -17.60 -1.15
N THR A 206 6.77 -16.51 -0.37
CA THR A 206 5.56 -16.12 0.38
C THR A 206 5.26 -14.61 0.25
N VAL A 207 4.04 -14.21 0.58
CA VAL A 207 3.57 -12.81 0.44
C VAL A 207 3.77 -11.97 1.71
N PHE A 208 3.85 -12.59 2.90
CA PHE A 208 3.87 -11.88 4.19
C PHE A 208 5.25 -11.83 4.86
N TYR A 209 6.08 -12.85 4.61
CA TYR A 209 7.49 -12.85 4.93
C TYR A 209 8.26 -13.49 3.77
N PRO A 210 8.55 -12.74 2.72
CA PRO A 210 9.28 -13.25 1.57
C PRO A 210 10.74 -13.51 1.97
N ARG A 211 11.24 -14.70 1.65
CA ARG A 211 12.62 -15.11 1.93
C ARG A 211 13.46 -15.25 0.65
N THR A 212 12.83 -15.55 -0.49
CA THR A 212 13.53 -15.67 -1.78
C THR A 212 12.71 -15.06 -2.94
N GLY A 213 13.40 -14.67 -4.00
CA GLY A 213 12.79 -14.11 -5.22
C GLY A 213 12.61 -12.60 -5.16
N MET A 214 11.61 -12.08 -5.90
CA MET A 214 11.34 -10.65 -6.02
C MET A 214 9.84 -10.34 -6.11
N PHE A 215 9.48 -9.11 -5.76
CA PHE A 215 8.26 -8.44 -6.20
C PHE A 215 8.66 -7.18 -6.96
N GLY A 216 8.16 -6.97 -8.17
CA GLY A 216 8.48 -5.80 -8.97
C GLY A 216 7.28 -5.32 -9.78
N GLU A 217 7.04 -4.02 -9.75
CA GLU A 217 6.03 -3.35 -10.57
C GLU A 217 6.62 -2.14 -11.29
N LEU A 218 6.35 -2.05 -12.59
CA LEU A 218 6.64 -0.92 -13.47
C LEU A 218 5.31 -0.41 -14.05
N TYR A 219 5.11 0.90 -14.14
CA TYR A 219 4.02 1.49 -14.90
C TYR A 219 4.33 2.88 -15.44
N VAL A 220 3.63 3.24 -16.53
CA VAL A 220 3.56 4.60 -17.07
C VAL A 220 2.10 5.02 -17.07
N LEU A 221 1.81 6.21 -16.53
CA LEU A 221 0.47 6.77 -16.41
C LEU A 221 0.44 8.21 -16.93
N PRO A 222 0.05 8.41 -18.20
CA PRO A 222 -0.46 9.69 -18.68
C PRO A 222 -1.74 10.06 -17.92
N THR A 223 -1.72 11.23 -17.28
CA THR A 223 -2.87 11.93 -16.71
C THR A 223 -3.33 12.95 -17.74
N ALA A 224 -4.60 12.94 -18.13
CA ALA A 224 -5.07 13.70 -19.29
C ALA A 224 -6.46 14.32 -19.09
N ARG A 225 -6.63 15.57 -19.54
CA ARG A 225 -7.93 16.26 -19.60
C ARG A 225 -8.99 15.47 -20.38
N LEU A 226 -8.59 14.74 -21.42
CA LEU A 226 -9.45 13.81 -22.18
C LEU A 226 -10.07 12.69 -21.33
N LEU A 227 -9.38 12.26 -20.27
CA LEU A 227 -9.88 11.26 -19.31
C LEU A 227 -10.68 11.91 -18.16
N GLY A 228 -10.95 13.23 -18.25
CA GLY A 228 -11.62 14.01 -17.22
C GLY A 228 -10.69 14.64 -16.19
N ALA A 229 -9.36 14.58 -16.33
CA ALA A 229 -8.47 15.34 -15.45
C ALA A 229 -8.66 16.86 -15.61
N ASP A 230 -8.19 17.67 -14.65
CA ASP A 230 -8.13 19.13 -14.78
C ASP A 230 -6.80 19.62 -15.40
N ARG A 231 -5.75 18.79 -15.40
CA ARG A 231 -4.41 19.10 -15.92
C ARG A 231 -3.69 17.87 -16.48
N ASN A 232 -2.64 18.10 -17.26
CA ASN A 232 -1.90 17.06 -17.99
C ASN A 232 -0.50 16.85 -17.40
N PHE A 233 -0.13 15.59 -17.11
CA PHE A 233 1.24 15.18 -16.74
C PHE A 233 1.40 13.66 -16.88
N VAL A 234 2.62 13.14 -16.98
CA VAL A 234 2.91 11.69 -17.06
C VAL A 234 3.68 11.23 -15.84
N ARG A 235 3.19 10.21 -15.11
CA ARG A 235 3.99 9.50 -14.10
C ARG A 235 4.68 8.29 -14.72
N LEU A 236 5.99 8.14 -14.54
CA LEU A 236 6.70 6.87 -14.66
C LEU A 236 7.06 6.40 -13.24
N TYR A 237 6.83 5.13 -12.95
CA TYR A 237 7.02 4.57 -11.62
C TYR A 237 7.53 3.13 -11.69
N LEU A 238 8.58 2.84 -10.93
CA LEU A 238 9.19 1.52 -10.74
C LEU A 238 9.35 1.26 -9.24
N ASP A 239 8.96 0.08 -8.77
CA ASP A 239 9.09 -0.34 -7.38
C ASP A 239 9.44 -1.82 -7.33
N VAL A 240 10.66 -2.14 -6.91
CA VAL A 240 11.23 -3.49 -6.96
C VAL A 240 11.80 -3.85 -5.60
N ALA A 241 11.36 -4.96 -5.04
CA ALA A 241 11.87 -5.54 -3.81
C ALA A 241 12.41 -6.96 -4.06
N ASN A 242 13.62 -7.24 -3.61
CA ASN A 242 14.30 -8.53 -3.76
C ASN A 242 14.60 -9.13 -2.38
N TYR A 243 14.63 -10.46 -2.30
CA TYR A 243 14.82 -11.19 -1.04
C TYR A 243 15.84 -12.32 -1.24
N LEU A 244 16.84 -12.35 -0.38
CA LEU A 244 17.91 -13.33 -0.36
C LEU A 244 18.01 -13.97 1.03
N ALA A 245 17.66 -15.25 1.12
CA ALA A 245 17.87 -16.03 2.32
C ALA A 245 19.36 -16.33 2.48
N LEU A 246 20.03 -15.61 3.39
CA LEU A 246 21.43 -15.82 3.72
C LEU A 246 21.64 -17.10 4.55
N SER A 247 20.62 -17.50 5.32
CA SER A 247 20.60 -18.78 6.05
C SER A 247 19.17 -19.15 6.45
N PRO A 248 18.92 -20.31 7.11
CA PRO A 248 17.61 -20.65 7.64
C PRO A 248 17.02 -19.58 8.59
N ARG A 249 17.85 -18.76 9.26
CA ARG A 249 17.40 -17.70 10.18
C ARG A 249 17.61 -16.26 9.68
N TRP A 250 18.36 -16.04 8.61
CA TRP A 250 18.71 -14.70 8.13
C TRP A 250 18.23 -14.45 6.69
N VAL A 251 17.62 -13.28 6.46
CA VAL A 251 17.18 -12.82 5.13
C VAL A 251 17.62 -11.38 4.93
N LEU A 252 18.32 -11.11 3.83
CA LEU A 252 18.52 -9.75 3.33
C LEU A 252 17.38 -9.41 2.36
N ALA A 253 16.65 -8.33 2.65
CA ALA A 253 15.67 -7.75 1.74
C ALA A 253 16.19 -6.39 1.25
N THR A 254 16.07 -6.11 -0.05
CA THR A 254 16.38 -4.79 -0.63
C THR A 254 15.18 -4.28 -1.42
N ASN A 255 14.98 -2.96 -1.45
CA ASN A 255 13.93 -2.32 -2.24
C ASN A 255 14.44 -1.04 -2.90
N TYR A 256 14.11 -0.89 -4.18
CA TYR A 256 14.46 0.25 -5.02
C TYR A 256 13.19 0.85 -5.61
N VAL A 257 13.05 2.17 -5.54
CA VAL A 257 11.90 2.90 -6.09
C VAL A 257 12.40 4.05 -6.96
N VAL A 258 11.83 4.16 -8.16
CA VAL A 258 11.96 5.34 -9.02
C VAL A 258 10.57 5.88 -9.26
N SER A 259 10.36 7.17 -9.01
CA SER A 259 9.13 7.88 -9.34
C SER A 259 9.50 9.19 -10.01
N THR A 260 8.94 9.47 -11.19
CA THR A 260 9.06 10.77 -11.87
C THR A 260 7.70 11.20 -12.39
N VAL A 261 7.39 12.50 -12.25
CA VAL A 261 6.17 13.12 -12.80
C VAL A 261 6.52 14.29 -13.72
N MET A 262 6.32 14.06 -15.02
CA MET A 262 6.66 14.97 -16.09
C MET A 262 5.46 15.85 -16.45
N GLY A 263 5.55 17.14 -16.16
CA GLY A 263 4.52 18.14 -16.48
C GLY A 263 4.84 19.49 -15.83
N ARG A 264 4.22 20.58 -16.34
CA ARG A 264 4.37 21.91 -15.73
C ARG A 264 3.52 22.00 -14.45
N GLU A 265 2.22 21.77 -14.58
CA GLU A 265 1.20 21.94 -13.53
C GLU A 265 0.96 20.67 -12.70
N VAL A 266 1.99 19.97 -12.23
CA VAL A 266 1.78 18.75 -11.41
C VAL A 266 1.21 19.13 -10.02
N PRO A 267 0.12 18.52 -9.53
CA PRO A 267 -0.39 18.78 -8.19
C PRO A 267 0.62 18.37 -7.09
N PHE A 268 0.69 19.12 -6.00
CA PHE A 268 1.57 18.78 -4.86
C PHE A 268 1.26 17.38 -4.27
N SER A 269 0.00 16.96 -4.31
CA SER A 269 -0.48 15.63 -3.88
C SER A 269 -0.08 14.50 -4.82
N GLN A 270 0.46 14.83 -5.99
CA GLN A 270 0.87 13.90 -7.05
C GLN A 270 2.38 13.95 -7.32
N LEU A 271 3.15 14.70 -6.53
CA LEU A 271 4.61 14.62 -6.58
C LEU A 271 5.12 13.21 -6.20
N SER A 272 6.41 12.99 -6.40
CA SER A 272 7.11 11.78 -6.01
C SER A 272 7.56 11.93 -4.55
N PHE A 273 7.19 10.96 -3.70
CA PHE A 273 7.34 11.05 -2.24
C PHE A 273 8.43 10.12 -1.70
N LEU A 274 9.12 10.57 -0.65
CA LEU A 274 9.93 9.74 0.23
C LEU A 274 9.38 9.80 1.67
N GLY A 275 9.64 8.75 2.44
CA GLY A 275 9.25 8.62 3.84
C GLY A 275 8.01 7.76 4.09
N GLY A 276 7.70 7.53 5.37
CA GLY A 276 6.55 6.73 5.81
C GLY A 276 6.88 5.28 6.21
N GLN A 277 5.83 4.52 6.53
CA GLN A 277 5.92 3.22 7.20
C GLN A 277 6.50 2.05 6.36
N LYS A 278 6.70 2.25 5.05
CA LYS A 278 7.22 1.22 4.11
C LYS A 278 8.50 1.62 3.38
N LYS A 279 8.74 2.92 3.23
CA LYS A 279 9.78 3.49 2.38
C LYS A 279 10.47 4.58 3.17
N MET A 280 11.75 4.40 3.48
CA MET A 280 12.51 5.40 4.23
C MET A 280 11.89 5.72 5.62
N ARG A 281 11.65 4.66 6.41
CA ARG A 281 11.19 4.74 7.80
C ARG A 281 12.13 5.62 8.64
N GLY A 282 11.57 6.49 9.47
CA GLY A 282 12.29 7.52 10.24
C GLY A 282 11.82 8.96 9.95
N ILE A 283 10.94 9.14 8.96
CA ILE A 283 10.25 10.39 8.60
C ILE A 283 8.78 10.10 8.18
N TYR A 284 7.94 11.13 8.11
CA TYR A 284 6.54 11.02 7.67
C TYR A 284 6.42 10.70 6.15
N GLU A 285 5.26 10.22 5.69
CA GLU A 285 5.03 9.91 4.27
C GLU A 285 4.89 11.19 3.44
N GLY A 286 5.75 11.37 2.43
CA GLY A 286 5.81 12.63 1.67
C GLY A 286 6.43 13.80 2.45
N PHE A 287 7.19 13.51 3.50
CA PHE A 287 8.02 14.48 4.24
C PHE A 287 9.07 15.13 3.33
N PHE A 288 9.58 14.37 2.37
CA PHE A 288 10.23 14.91 1.17
C PHE A 288 9.36 14.62 -0.05
N ARG A 289 9.22 15.61 -0.93
CA ARG A 289 8.45 15.51 -2.18
C ARG A 289 9.06 16.37 -3.27
N ASP A 290 9.15 15.84 -4.49
CA ASP A 290 9.58 16.57 -5.67
C ASP A 290 9.04 15.91 -6.95
N LYS A 291 9.32 16.42 -8.15
CA LYS A 291 8.86 15.77 -9.38
C LYS A 291 9.52 14.39 -9.55
N ASN A 292 10.80 14.28 -9.24
CA ASN A 292 11.57 13.03 -9.29
C ASN A 292 11.97 12.60 -7.88
N ALA A 293 11.88 11.31 -7.61
CA ALA A 293 12.45 10.68 -6.43
C ALA A 293 13.08 9.33 -6.80
N LEU A 294 14.30 9.11 -6.31
CA LEU A 294 14.98 7.81 -6.29
C LEU A 294 15.10 7.37 -4.83
N LEU A 295 14.89 6.09 -4.55
CA LEU A 295 15.07 5.46 -3.23
C LEU A 295 15.78 4.12 -3.39
N GLY A 296 16.78 3.86 -2.55
CA GLY A 296 17.30 2.53 -2.26
C GLY A 296 17.24 2.28 -0.76
N GLN A 297 16.69 1.14 -0.34
CA GLN A 297 16.63 0.75 1.06
C GLN A 297 16.92 -0.75 1.25
N ALA A 298 17.50 -1.10 2.39
CA ALA A 298 17.83 -2.46 2.77
C ALA A 298 17.33 -2.78 4.18
N GLU A 299 16.99 -4.05 4.39
CA GLU A 299 16.54 -4.59 5.67
C GLU A 299 17.14 -5.98 5.88
N LEU A 300 17.94 -6.15 6.92
CA LEU A 300 18.47 -7.43 7.36
C LEU A 300 17.55 -7.99 8.44
N ARG A 301 16.90 -9.13 8.15
CA ARG A 301 15.90 -9.79 9.00
C ARG A 301 16.53 -11.00 9.70
N TRP A 302 16.36 -11.11 11.02
CA TRP A 302 16.86 -12.22 11.84
C TRP A 302 15.71 -12.90 12.59
N GLU A 303 15.47 -14.17 12.28
CA GLU A 303 14.59 -15.05 13.04
C GLU A 303 15.35 -15.63 14.24
N LEU A 304 15.30 -14.95 15.40
CA LEU A 304 15.95 -15.37 16.64
C LEU A 304 15.55 -16.80 17.04
N GLY A 305 14.24 -17.05 17.12
CA GLY A 305 13.63 -18.24 17.67
C GLY A 305 12.21 -17.96 18.20
N TRP A 306 11.51 -18.99 18.70
CA TRP A 306 10.11 -18.88 19.16
C TRP A 306 9.23 -18.22 18.07
N ARG A 307 8.47 -17.16 18.41
CA ARG A 307 7.72 -16.29 17.49
C ARG A 307 8.43 -14.95 17.27
N LEU A 308 9.69 -14.81 17.67
CA LEU A 308 10.40 -13.53 17.71
C LEU A 308 11.42 -13.39 16.58
N GLY A 309 11.61 -12.16 16.13
CA GLY A 309 12.69 -11.78 15.23
C GLY A 309 13.06 -10.30 15.39
N LEU A 310 14.20 -9.94 14.82
CA LEU A 310 14.73 -8.58 14.77
C LEU A 310 14.91 -8.15 13.31
N VAL A 311 14.89 -6.84 13.07
CA VAL A 311 15.38 -6.24 11.83
C VAL A 311 16.33 -5.09 12.13
N GLY A 312 17.32 -4.91 11.27
CA GLY A 312 18.06 -3.65 11.10
C GLY A 312 17.83 -3.13 9.68
N PHE A 313 17.60 -1.83 9.51
CA PHE A 313 17.30 -1.24 8.20
C PHE A 313 17.96 0.12 7.98
N GLY A 314 18.19 0.44 6.70
CA GLY A 314 18.72 1.73 6.24
C GLY A 314 18.16 2.10 4.87
N ALA A 315 18.07 3.40 4.59
CA ALA A 315 17.54 3.95 3.35
C ALA A 315 18.31 5.20 2.91
N VAL A 316 18.56 5.31 1.61
CA VAL A 316 19.06 6.50 0.91
C VAL A 316 18.08 6.92 -0.17
N GLY A 317 17.75 8.20 -0.24
CA GLY A 317 16.89 8.76 -1.26
C GLY A 317 17.43 10.06 -1.85
N PHE A 318 17.03 10.36 -3.08
CA PHE A 318 17.38 11.57 -3.81
C PHE A 318 16.13 12.19 -4.41
N LEU A 319 16.07 13.52 -4.44
CA LEU A 319 15.01 14.30 -5.09
C LEU A 319 15.53 14.91 -6.39
N GLY A 320 14.65 15.38 -7.26
CA GLY A 320 15.01 16.16 -8.45
C GLY A 320 13.78 16.68 -9.20
N ASP A 321 14.02 17.53 -10.20
CA ASP A 321 12.97 18.23 -10.94
C ASP A 321 13.21 18.21 -12.47
N GLN A 322 12.91 19.32 -13.17
CA GLN A 322 13.11 19.48 -14.61
C GLN A 322 14.42 20.21 -14.97
N ALA A 323 15.08 20.83 -14.00
CA ALA A 323 16.40 21.46 -14.15
C ALA A 323 17.52 20.51 -13.70
N GLU A 324 17.32 19.80 -12.58
CA GLU A 324 18.26 18.78 -12.09
C GLU A 324 17.52 17.47 -11.81
N VAL A 325 17.67 16.48 -12.71
CA VAL A 325 16.84 15.27 -12.74
C VAL A 325 16.93 14.46 -11.44
N LEU A 326 18.12 14.37 -10.84
CA LEU A 326 18.34 13.87 -9.47
C LEU A 326 19.51 14.64 -8.85
N ARG A 327 19.29 15.26 -7.69
CA ARG A 327 20.28 16.08 -6.97
C ARG A 327 21.20 15.19 -6.13
N LEU A 328 22.10 14.46 -6.80
CA LEU A 328 22.94 13.44 -6.17
C LEU A 328 23.87 13.98 -5.07
N ALA A 329 24.22 15.26 -5.11
CA ALA A 329 24.98 15.94 -4.06
C ALA A 329 24.16 16.24 -2.78
N ARG A 330 22.85 15.98 -2.77
CA ARG A 330 21.94 16.23 -1.63
C ARG A 330 21.19 14.98 -1.17
N PRO A 331 21.90 13.86 -0.87
CA PRO A 331 21.26 12.63 -0.42
C PRO A 331 20.44 12.84 0.85
N LYS A 332 19.34 12.11 0.95
CA LYS A 332 18.49 12.01 2.13
C LYS A 332 18.68 10.63 2.75
N PHE A 333 18.86 10.52 4.06
CA PHE A 333 19.11 9.23 4.73
C PHE A 333 18.19 8.98 5.93
N THR A 334 17.80 7.72 6.13
CA THR A 334 17.23 7.23 7.40
C THR A 334 17.76 5.84 7.75
N TYR A 335 17.72 5.49 9.03
CA TYR A 335 18.13 4.16 9.52
C TYR A 335 17.29 3.77 10.74
N GLY A 336 17.38 2.51 11.17
CA GLY A 336 16.68 2.06 12.37
C GLY A 336 16.69 0.56 12.56
N GLY A 337 15.86 0.11 13.50
CA GLY A 337 15.67 -1.31 13.79
C GLY A 337 14.24 -1.60 14.20
N GLY A 338 13.92 -2.88 14.40
CA GLY A 338 12.56 -3.25 14.77
C GLY A 338 12.43 -4.68 15.29
N LEU A 339 11.35 -4.90 16.03
CA LEU A 339 10.94 -6.20 16.55
C LEU A 339 9.89 -6.84 15.64
N ARG A 340 9.84 -8.18 15.63
CA ARG A 340 8.85 -8.99 14.92
C ARG A 340 8.21 -9.99 15.88
N LEU A 341 6.87 -10.05 15.86
CA LEU A 341 6.07 -11.04 16.58
C LEU A 341 5.20 -11.84 15.60
N LYS A 342 5.55 -13.12 15.41
CA LYS A 342 4.94 -14.07 14.48
C LYS A 342 3.57 -14.54 14.99
N VAL A 343 2.54 -13.73 14.75
CA VAL A 343 1.17 -14.00 15.18
C VAL A 343 0.57 -15.24 14.51
N GLN A 344 0.79 -15.43 13.20
CA GLN A 344 0.22 -16.57 12.46
C GLN A 344 1.30 -17.42 11.76
N LYS A 345 1.72 -18.51 12.43
CA LYS A 345 2.84 -19.39 12.03
C LYS A 345 2.79 -19.83 10.56
N LYS A 346 1.62 -20.26 10.06
CA LYS A 346 1.47 -20.95 8.76
C LYS A 346 1.74 -20.08 7.52
N ASN A 347 1.50 -18.77 7.61
CA ASN A 347 1.50 -17.83 6.48
C ASN A 347 2.73 -16.89 6.69
N HIS A 348 3.49 -17.11 7.78
CA HIS A 348 4.51 -16.25 8.37
C HIS A 348 4.06 -14.79 8.53
N LEU A 349 2.90 -14.59 9.14
CA LEU A 349 2.38 -13.24 9.41
C LEU A 349 2.99 -12.68 10.72
N ASN A 350 3.74 -11.60 10.60
CA ASN A 350 4.32 -10.85 11.72
C ASN A 350 3.47 -9.60 12.02
N VAL A 351 3.36 -9.26 13.31
CA VAL A 351 3.21 -7.86 13.75
C VAL A 351 4.62 -7.30 13.91
N ARG A 352 4.85 -6.06 13.46
CA ARG A 352 6.12 -5.35 13.59
C ARG A 352 6.01 -4.10 14.44
N ALA A 353 7.08 -3.84 15.18
CA ALA A 353 7.35 -2.55 15.81
C ALA A 353 8.70 -2.06 15.29
N ASP A 354 8.70 -1.11 14.37
CA ASP A 354 9.91 -0.49 13.83
C ASP A 354 10.12 0.88 14.48
N TYR A 355 11.36 1.21 14.85
CA TYR A 355 11.76 2.55 15.26
C TYR A 355 12.81 3.09 14.28
N GLY A 356 12.46 4.16 13.57
CA GLY A 356 13.32 4.80 12.57
C GLY A 356 13.85 6.15 13.06
N LEU A 357 15.08 6.47 12.69
CA LEU A 357 15.80 7.70 13.00
C LEU A 357 16.20 8.44 11.71
N SER A 358 16.30 9.76 11.80
CA SER A 358 16.78 10.63 10.72
C SER A 358 17.41 11.90 11.29
N PRO A 359 18.25 12.62 10.53
CA PRO A 359 18.74 13.94 10.93
C PRO A 359 17.71 15.08 10.69
N TYR A 360 16.47 14.76 10.29
CA TYR A 360 15.47 15.76 9.87
C TYR A 360 14.36 16.01 10.89
N GLY A 361 14.30 15.23 11.97
CA GLY A 361 13.30 15.31 13.02
C GLY A 361 13.41 14.15 14.03
N GLY A 362 12.55 14.15 15.04
CA GLY A 362 12.52 13.10 16.07
C GLY A 362 12.18 11.71 15.52
N GLY A 363 12.65 10.67 16.21
CA GLY A 363 12.46 9.28 15.82
C GLY A 363 10.99 8.84 15.73
N GLN A 364 10.71 7.92 14.81
CA GLN A 364 9.36 7.52 14.42
C GLN A 364 9.10 6.05 14.75
N LEU A 365 8.07 5.78 15.56
CA LEU A 365 7.61 4.43 15.91
C LEU A 365 6.47 4.00 14.98
N TYR A 366 6.63 2.85 14.32
CA TYR A 366 5.61 2.27 13.45
C TYR A 366 5.17 0.90 13.99
N LEU A 367 3.89 0.79 14.38
CA LEU A 367 3.25 -0.46 14.78
C LEU A 367 2.35 -0.94 13.62
N THR A 368 2.75 -1.99 12.89
CA THR A 368 2.00 -2.45 11.70
C THR A 368 1.94 -3.98 11.59
N LEU A 369 1.04 -4.46 10.74
CA LEU A 369 0.95 -5.87 10.34
C LEU A 369 1.73 -6.09 9.03
N GLY A 370 2.44 -7.22 8.92
CA GLY A 370 3.31 -7.55 7.78
C GLY A 370 4.63 -6.77 7.76
N GLU A 371 5.52 -7.15 6.84
CA GLU A 371 6.80 -6.47 6.63
C GLU A 371 6.65 -5.13 5.87
N ALA A 372 7.72 -4.33 5.84
CA ALA A 372 7.74 -3.04 5.13
C ALA A 372 7.57 -3.20 3.61
N PHE A 373 8.26 -4.19 3.03
CA PHE A 373 8.22 -4.63 1.64
C PHE A 373 8.37 -6.17 1.58
#